data_AF-A0A7Z8ZPQ4-F1
#
_entry.id   AF-A0A7Z8ZPQ4-F1
#
_cell.length_a   1.000
_cell.length_b   1.000
_cell.length_c   1.000
_cell.angle_alpha   90.00
_cell.angle_beta   90.00
_cell.angle_gamma   90.00
#
_symmetry.space_group_name_H-M   'P 1'
#
loop_
_entity.id
_entity.type
_entity.pdbx_description
1 polymer ?
#
loop_
_entity_poly.entity_id
_entity_poly.type
_entity_poly.pdbx_seq_one_letter_code
_entity_poly.pdbx_strand_id
1 'polypeptide(L)'
;MPVQNYSEVSEQRTETIEQRIDEAWIDEFRQRVESAATTEETTALRQEIEDQKNQIGEFFAELKGKVVRRHHRLNAIASIEKMINDLPSSGDPEAEQKFTALENTLNAARPHLGELYEAYKTTLTDMKPEYIGS
;
A
#
# COMPACT_ATOMS: atom_id res chain seq x y z
N MET A 1 0.55 62.66 37.78
CA MET A 1 0.66 61.40 38.54
C MET A 1 0.54 60.27 37.53
N PRO A 2 1.58 59.45 37.29
CA PRO A 2 1.50 58.31 36.38
C PRO A 2 0.91 57.11 37.13
N VAL A 3 0.13 56.26 36.45
CA VAL A 3 -0.24 54.95 36.99
C VAL A 3 0.04 53.88 35.94
N GLN A 4 0.75 52.86 36.43
CA GLN A 4 1.41 51.73 35.78
C GLN A 4 0.72 51.10 34.55
N ASN A 5 1.58 50.82 33.58
CA ASN A 5 1.52 49.66 32.70
C ASN A 5 1.55 48.36 33.53
N TYR A 6 0.49 47.55 33.48
CA TYR A 6 0.55 46.15 33.82
C TYR A 6 0.34 45.33 32.55
N SER A 7 1.44 44.70 32.14
CA SER A 7 1.46 43.58 31.23
C SER A 7 0.57 42.47 31.77
N GLU A 8 -0.46 42.07 31.04
CA GLU A 8 -1.00 40.72 31.18
C GLU A 8 -0.49 39.87 30.01
N VAL A 9 0.36 38.95 30.44
CA VAL A 9 1.11 37.97 29.70
C VAL A 9 0.13 36.89 29.23
N SER A 10 0.13 36.68 27.91
CA SER A 10 -0.21 35.44 27.20
C SER A 10 -0.80 34.29 28.02
N GLU A 11 -2.10 34.08 27.90
CA GLU A 11 -2.66 32.72 27.95
C GLU A 11 -2.66 32.17 26.53
N GLN A 12 -1.48 31.72 26.05
CA GLN A 12 -1.49 30.69 25.01
C GLN A 12 -1.98 29.42 25.67
N ARG A 13 -3.30 29.25 25.68
CA ARG A 13 -3.96 28.00 26.02
C ARG A 13 -3.42 26.96 25.03
N THR A 14 -2.45 26.17 25.48
CA THR A 14 -2.11 24.90 24.85
C THR A 14 -3.32 24.00 25.03
N GLU A 15 -4.31 24.18 24.16
CA GLU A 15 -5.27 23.12 23.88
C GLU A 15 -4.45 22.01 23.26
N THR A 16 -4.12 21.01 24.08
CA THR A 16 -3.91 19.65 23.58
C THR A 16 -5.20 19.31 22.84
N ILE A 17 -5.27 19.61 21.54
CA ILE A 17 -6.33 19.12 20.68
C ILE A 17 -6.16 17.60 20.73
N GLU A 18 -6.94 16.93 21.58
CA GLU A 18 -7.24 15.53 21.37
C GLU A 18 -7.74 15.46 19.93
N GLN A 19 -6.92 14.90 19.03
CA GLN A 19 -7.30 14.72 17.63
C GLN A 19 -8.49 13.77 17.62
N ARG A 20 -9.70 14.34 17.69
CA ARG A 20 -10.93 13.59 17.56
C ARG A 20 -10.99 13.12 16.13
N ILE A 21 -11.08 11.80 15.93
CA ILE A 21 -11.32 11.24 14.61
C ILE A 21 -12.67 11.75 14.11
N ASP A 22 -12.62 12.57 13.08
CA ASP A 22 -13.77 13.12 12.37
C ASP A 22 -13.77 12.65 10.91
N GLU A 23 -14.78 13.05 10.14
CA GLU A 23 -14.90 12.65 8.73
C GLU A 23 -13.68 13.09 7.89
N ALA A 24 -13.06 14.22 8.21
CA ALA A 24 -11.88 14.71 7.50
C ALA A 24 -10.69 13.77 7.71
N TRP A 25 -10.46 13.30 8.95
CA TRP A 25 -9.44 12.29 9.22
C TRP A 25 -9.71 10.98 8.48
N ILE A 26 -10.97 10.53 8.42
CA ILE A 26 -11.36 9.30 7.71
C ILE A 26 -11.03 9.41 6.21
N ASP A 27 -11.34 10.55 5.60
CA ASP A 27 -11.04 10.79 4.18
C ASP A 27 -9.54 10.91 3.91
N GLU A 28 -8.79 11.57 4.79
CA GLU A 28 -7.32 11.61 4.72
C GLU A 28 -6.73 10.20 4.83
N PHE A 29 -7.23 9.38 5.76
CA PHE A 29 -6.78 8.00 5.92
C PHE A 29 -7.05 7.17 4.66
N ARG A 30 -8.23 7.33 4.03
CA ARG A 30 -8.54 6.67 2.75
C ARG A 30 -7.53 7.04 1.66
N GLN A 31 -7.19 8.32 1.55
CA GLN A 31 -6.19 8.79 0.59
C GLN A 31 -4.80 8.23 0.88
N ARG A 32 -4.38 8.20 2.15
CA ARG A 32 -3.10 7.61 2.56
C ARG A 32 -3.01 6.12 2.22
N VAL A 33 -4.11 5.37 2.38
CA VAL A 33 -4.18 3.96 1.96
C VAL A 33 -4.07 3.82 0.44
N GLU A 34 -4.72 4.70 -0.32
CA GLU A 34 -4.66 4.67 -1.77
C GLU A 34 -3.27 5.04 -2.31
N SER A 35 -2.61 6.01 -1.68
CA SER A 35 -1.27 6.49 -2.06
C SER A 35 -0.13 5.60 -1.58
N ALA A 36 -0.36 4.70 -0.61
CA ALA A 36 0.67 3.82 -0.08
C ALA A 36 1.36 3.02 -1.20
N ALA A 37 2.67 3.14 -1.31
CA ALA A 37 3.51 2.51 -2.32
C ALA A 37 4.22 1.25 -1.79
N THR A 38 4.25 1.02 -0.47
CA THR A 38 4.97 -0.12 0.11
C THR A 38 4.14 -0.99 1.07
N THR A 39 4.56 -2.24 1.24
CA THR A 39 3.97 -3.17 2.21
C THR A 39 4.18 -2.70 3.65
N GLU A 40 5.28 -1.98 3.90
CA GLU A 40 5.62 -1.38 5.18
C GLU A 40 4.65 -0.24 5.52
N GLU A 41 4.36 0.65 4.56
CA GLU A 41 3.39 1.73 4.74
C GLU A 41 1.98 1.20 5.04
N THR A 42 1.54 0.18 4.30
CA THR A 42 0.24 -0.45 4.57
C THR A 42 0.21 -1.20 5.90
N THR A 43 1.35 -1.71 6.37
CA THR A 43 1.47 -2.31 7.72
C THR A 43 1.38 -1.25 8.81
N ALA A 44 2.02 -0.09 8.62
CA ALA A 44 1.92 1.05 9.54
C ALA A 44 0.48 1.59 9.59
N LEU A 45 -0.18 1.76 8.44
CA LEU A 45 -1.58 2.18 8.35
C LEU A 45 -2.52 1.18 9.04
N ARG A 46 -2.23 -0.12 8.94
CA ARG A 46 -2.98 -1.16 9.66
C ARG A 46 -2.84 -1.01 11.17
N GLN A 47 -1.63 -0.76 11.66
CA GLN A 47 -1.39 -0.55 13.08
C GLN A 47 -2.13 0.69 13.58
N GLU A 48 -2.05 1.79 12.83
CA GLU A 48 -2.71 3.06 13.15
C GLU A 48 -4.23 2.90 13.36
N ILE A 49 -4.93 2.21 12.44
CA ILE A 49 -6.38 2.00 12.61
C ILE A 49 -6.73 1.03 13.73
N GLU A 50 -5.86 0.08 14.06
CA GLU A 50 -6.08 -0.84 15.17
C GLU A 50 -5.92 -0.10 16.51
N ASP A 51 -4.93 0.80 16.63
CA ASP A 51 -4.73 1.65 17.81
C ASP A 51 -5.90 2.62 18.04
N GLN A 52 -6.53 3.06 16.95
CA GLN A 52 -7.63 4.02 16.96
C GLN A 52 -9.03 3.40 16.79
N LYS A 53 -9.13 2.07 16.83
CA LYS A 53 -10.35 1.31 16.51
C LYS A 53 -11.62 1.83 17.20
N ASN A 54 -11.53 2.16 18.48
CA ASN A 54 -12.68 2.63 19.26
C ASN A 54 -13.14 4.03 18.86
N GLN A 55 -12.23 4.87 18.36
CA GLN A 55 -12.53 6.23 17.91
C GLN A 55 -13.08 6.25 16.48
N ILE A 56 -12.63 5.32 15.63
CA ILE A 56 -13.11 5.17 14.25
C ILE A 56 -14.56 4.65 14.19
N GLY A 57 -14.93 3.75 15.10
CA GLY A 57 -16.29 3.22 15.18
C GLY A 57 -16.72 2.44 13.93
N GLU A 58 -17.83 2.85 13.31
CA GLU A 58 -18.47 2.11 12.21
C GLU A 58 -17.60 2.02 10.93
N PHE A 59 -16.71 2.99 10.71
CA PHE A 59 -15.83 3.01 9.53
C PHE A 59 -14.67 2.00 9.62
N PHE A 60 -14.42 1.41 10.79
CA PHE A 60 -13.24 0.57 11.02
C PHE A 60 -13.18 -0.63 10.05
N ALA A 61 -14.31 -1.28 9.81
CA ALA A 61 -14.37 -2.43 8.90
C ALA A 61 -14.06 -2.03 7.45
N GLU A 62 -14.53 -0.86 7.02
CA GLU A 62 -14.29 -0.31 5.68
C GLU A 62 -12.82 0.05 5.49
N LEU A 63 -12.25 0.81 6.42
CA LEU A 63 -10.84 1.23 6.40
C LEU A 63 -9.90 0.02 6.45
N LYS A 64 -10.15 -0.94 7.34
CA LYS A 64 -9.39 -2.19 7.41
C LYS A 64 -9.46 -2.96 6.09
N GLY A 65 -10.63 -3.06 5.48
CA GLY A 65 -10.81 -3.70 4.18
C GLY A 65 -9.99 -3.02 3.07
N LYS A 66 -9.91 -1.68 3.08
CA LYS A 66 -9.07 -0.91 2.14
C LYS A 66 -7.58 -1.17 2.35
N VAL A 67 -7.10 -1.11 3.59
CA VAL A 67 -5.68 -1.38 3.92
C VAL A 67 -5.29 -2.78 3.46
N VAL A 68 -6.10 -3.79 3.78
CA VAL A 68 -5.85 -5.19 3.39
C VAL A 68 -5.80 -5.33 1.87
N ARG A 69 -6.75 -4.75 1.13
CA ARG A 69 -6.74 -4.79 -0.34
C ARG A 69 -5.50 -4.13 -0.93
N ARG A 70 -5.10 -2.95 -0.42
CA ARG A 70 -3.89 -2.27 -0.88
C ARG A 70 -2.64 -3.12 -0.61
N HIS A 71 -2.53 -3.68 0.59
CA HIS A 71 -1.41 -4.52 0.96
C HIS A 71 -1.27 -5.75 0.04
N HIS A 72 -2.37 -6.45 -0.26
CA HIS A 72 -2.34 -7.58 -1.19
C HIS A 72 -1.92 -7.18 -2.61
N ARG A 73 -2.38 -6.01 -3.09
CA ARG A 73 -1.93 -5.47 -4.38
C ARG A 73 -0.42 -5.22 -4.39
N LEU A 74 0.12 -4.54 -3.38
CA LEU A 74 1.55 -4.24 -3.30
C LEU A 74 2.40 -5.51 -3.17
N ASN A 75 1.95 -6.48 -2.37
CA ASN A 75 2.63 -7.76 -2.25
C ASN A 75 2.64 -8.55 -3.58
N ALA A 76 1.53 -8.53 -4.32
CA ALA A 76 1.45 -9.15 -5.64
C ALA A 76 2.44 -8.51 -6.64
N ILE A 77 2.50 -7.17 -6.66
CA ILE A 77 3.45 -6.41 -7.49
C ILE A 77 4.88 -6.79 -7.13
N ALA A 78 5.25 -6.67 -5.85
CA ALA A 78 6.61 -6.98 -5.37
C ALA A 78 7.02 -8.43 -5.67
N SER A 79 6.10 -9.39 -5.52
CA SER A 79 6.37 -10.79 -5.85
C SER A 79 6.64 -11.00 -7.35
N ILE A 80 5.85 -10.36 -8.22
CA ILE A 80 6.02 -10.50 -9.68
C ILE A 80 7.30 -9.82 -10.13
N GLU A 81 7.58 -8.60 -9.67
CA GLU A 81 8.81 -7.87 -10.00
C GLU A 81 10.04 -8.63 -9.53
N LYS A 82 10.00 -9.18 -8.32
CA LYS A 82 11.07 -10.04 -7.83
C LYS A 82 11.27 -11.26 -8.75
N MET A 83 10.20 -11.97 -9.10
CA MET A 83 10.31 -13.14 -9.97
C MET A 83 10.82 -12.78 -11.37
N ILE A 84 10.45 -11.62 -11.92
CA ILE A 84 10.99 -11.11 -13.19
C ILE A 84 12.49 -10.83 -13.06
N ASN A 85 12.92 -10.15 -11.99
CA ASN A 85 14.32 -9.83 -11.76
C ASN A 85 15.17 -11.07 -11.47
N ASP A 86 14.59 -12.08 -10.84
CA ASP A 86 15.22 -13.37 -10.51
C ASP A 86 15.13 -14.39 -11.66
N LEU A 87 14.51 -14.03 -12.80
CA LEU A 87 14.51 -14.91 -13.97
C LEU A 87 15.94 -15.14 -14.45
N PRO A 88 16.35 -16.41 -14.64
CA PRO A 88 17.66 -16.70 -15.20
C PRO A 88 17.71 -16.34 -16.69
N SER A 89 18.90 -16.44 -17.28
CA SER A 89 19.04 -16.35 -18.73
C SER A 89 18.27 -17.48 -19.43
N SER A 90 17.74 -17.22 -20.62
CA SER A 90 16.94 -18.18 -21.41
C SER A 90 17.65 -19.51 -21.71
N GLY A 91 18.98 -19.54 -21.72
CA GLY A 91 19.77 -20.76 -21.91
C GLY A 91 19.98 -21.60 -20.64
N ASP A 92 19.49 -21.15 -19.49
CA ASP A 92 19.62 -21.87 -18.21
C ASP A 92 18.66 -23.08 -18.16
N PRO A 93 19.09 -24.25 -17.63
CA PRO A 93 18.22 -25.42 -17.49
C PRO A 93 16.93 -25.17 -16.70
N GLU A 94 16.91 -24.19 -15.79
CA GLU A 94 15.74 -23.83 -14.97
C GLU A 94 14.88 -22.72 -15.58
N ALA A 95 15.27 -22.15 -16.73
CA ALA A 95 14.62 -20.97 -17.31
C ALA A 95 13.14 -21.20 -17.63
N GLU A 96 12.82 -22.27 -18.36
CA GLU A 96 11.44 -22.63 -18.73
C GLU A 96 10.56 -22.84 -17.47
N GLN A 97 11.09 -23.54 -16.46
CA GLN A 97 10.36 -23.81 -15.22
C GLN A 97 10.08 -22.53 -14.45
N LYS A 98 11.08 -21.65 -14.28
CA LYS A 98 10.91 -20.38 -13.56
C LYS A 98 10.00 -19.42 -14.31
N PHE A 99 10.07 -19.39 -15.63
CA PHE A 99 9.16 -18.61 -16.46
C PHE A 99 7.70 -19.09 -16.32
N THR A 100 7.47 -20.40 -16.40
CA THR A 100 6.14 -21.00 -16.18
C THR A 100 5.62 -20.71 -14.77
N ALA A 101 6.48 -20.77 -13.75
CA ALA A 101 6.12 -20.40 -12.39
C ALA A 101 5.70 -18.93 -12.28
N LEU A 102 6.40 -18.03 -12.96
CA LEU A 102 6.06 -16.61 -13.03
C LEU A 102 4.71 -16.38 -13.71
N GLU A 103 4.42 -17.05 -14.83
CA GLU A 103 3.09 -16.97 -15.48
C GLU A 103 1.97 -17.46 -14.53
N ASN A 104 2.20 -18.55 -13.80
CA ASN A 104 1.24 -19.08 -12.83
C ASN A 104 1.01 -18.10 -11.66
N THR A 105 2.08 -17.50 -11.12
CA THR A 105 1.98 -16.48 -10.07
C THR A 105 1.23 -15.24 -10.57
N LEU A 106 1.50 -14.76 -11.78
CA LEU A 106 0.78 -13.65 -12.38
C LEU A 106 -0.73 -13.95 -12.51
N ASN A 107 -1.09 -15.15 -12.98
CA ASN A 107 -2.48 -15.58 -13.11
C ASN A 107 -3.19 -15.66 -11.75
N ALA A 108 -2.53 -16.17 -10.71
CA ALA A 108 -3.06 -16.21 -9.36
C ALA A 108 -3.24 -14.81 -8.76
N ALA A 109 -2.35 -13.87 -9.09
CA ALA A 109 -2.37 -12.50 -8.60
C ALA A 109 -3.40 -11.60 -9.30
N ARG A 110 -4.02 -12.06 -10.40
CA ARG A 110 -4.99 -11.28 -11.21
C ARG A 110 -6.05 -10.50 -10.40
N PRO A 111 -6.69 -11.07 -9.35
CA PRO A 111 -7.68 -10.33 -8.56
C PRO A 111 -7.16 -9.08 -7.85
N HIS A 112 -5.84 -8.96 -7.67
CA HIS A 112 -5.20 -7.87 -6.92
C HIS A 112 -4.54 -6.82 -7.83
N LEU A 113 -4.25 -7.17 -9.08
CA LEU A 113 -3.44 -6.37 -9.99
C LEU A 113 -4.23 -5.37 -10.84
N GLY A 114 -5.53 -5.59 -11.07
CA GLY A 114 -6.32 -4.72 -11.94
C GLY A 114 -5.66 -4.55 -13.32
N GLU A 115 -5.47 -3.32 -13.76
CA GLU A 115 -4.83 -2.99 -15.06
C GLU A 115 -3.38 -3.49 -15.18
N LEU A 116 -2.65 -3.60 -14.07
CA LEU A 116 -1.27 -4.10 -14.09
C LEU A 116 -1.18 -5.57 -14.54
N TYR A 117 -2.27 -6.34 -14.41
CA TYR A 117 -2.27 -7.72 -14.88
C TYR A 117 -2.02 -7.80 -16.38
N GLU A 118 -2.72 -6.98 -17.18
CA GLU A 118 -2.53 -6.99 -18.64
C GLU A 118 -1.16 -6.44 -19.02
N ALA A 119 -0.65 -5.42 -18.32
CA ALA A 119 0.70 -4.91 -18.55
C ALA A 119 1.78 -5.99 -18.34
N TYR A 120 1.75 -6.70 -17.20
CA TYR A 120 2.69 -7.80 -16.95
C TYR A 120 2.48 -8.95 -17.95
N LYS A 121 1.23 -9.29 -18.26
CA LYS A 121 0.92 -10.37 -19.20
C LYS A 121 1.46 -10.10 -20.60
N THR A 122 1.34 -8.87 -21.10
CA THR A 122 1.95 -8.45 -22.36
C THR A 122 3.47 -8.62 -22.29
N THR A 123 4.12 -8.08 -21.26
CA THR A 123 5.58 -8.24 -21.07
C THR A 123 6.01 -9.71 -21.08
N LEU A 124 5.32 -10.59 -20.33
CA LEU A 124 5.66 -12.01 -20.33
C LEU A 124 5.39 -12.64 -21.70
N THR A 125 4.29 -12.30 -22.38
CA THR A 125 4.01 -12.84 -23.71
C THR A 125 5.14 -12.51 -24.71
N ASP A 126 5.69 -11.30 -24.63
CA ASP A 126 6.80 -10.87 -25.49
C ASP A 126 8.12 -11.57 -25.15
N MET A 127 8.38 -11.85 -23.86
CA MET A 127 9.57 -12.59 -23.42
C MET A 127 9.47 -14.11 -23.67
N LYS A 128 8.26 -14.66 -23.71
CA LYS A 128 8.01 -16.11 -23.75
C LYS A 128 8.78 -16.89 -24.82
N PRO A 129 8.92 -16.41 -26.08
CA PRO A 129 9.66 -17.13 -27.12
C PRO A 129 11.13 -17.37 -26.77
N GLU A 130 11.73 -16.57 -25.89
CA GLU A 130 13.10 -16.75 -25.45
C GLU A 130 13.22 -17.87 -24.40
N TYR A 131 12.19 -18.07 -23.57
CA TYR A 131 12.24 -18.96 -22.41
C TYR A 131 11.63 -20.33 -22.64
N ILE A 132 10.63 -20.40 -23.51
CA ILE A 132 9.93 -21.63 -23.85
C ILE A 132 10.12 -21.78 -25.35
N GLY A 133 11.09 -22.63 -25.72
CA GLY A 133 11.43 -22.90 -27.11
C GLY A 133 10.18 -23.14 -27.96
N SER A 134 10.13 -22.50 -29.13
CA SER A 134 8.99 -22.56 -30.06
C SER A 134 8.62 -23.97 -30.48
#